data_AF-A0AAE1RIG2-F1
#
_entry.id   AF-A0AAE1RIG2-F1
#
_cell.length_a   1.000
_cell.length_b   1.000
_cell.length_c   1.000
_cell.angle_alpha   90.00
_cell.angle_beta   90.00
_cell.angle_gamma   90.00
#
_symmetry.space_group_name_H-M   'P 1'
#
loop_
_entity.id
_entity.type
_entity.pdbx_description
1 polymer ?
#
loop_
_entity_poly.entity_id
_entity_poly.type
_entity_poly.pdbx_seq_one_letter_code
_entity_poly.pdbx_strand_id
1 'polypeptide(L)'
;MARTKQTSSRSTRDTTPKKQLTIKVAHKSSPTTKGVKNPHRYMPGIVALREIRRYQNNTRLLIRKLPFQRLVREAAEAYLVELFEDTNMCVNHTKRVTIMPKDMQLARRIRGERFWNALLVAA
;
A
#
# COMPACT_ATOMS: atom_id res chain seq x y z
N MET A 1 62.16 33.91 24.71
CA MET A 1 61.31 32.98 23.93
C MET A 1 59.96 32.88 24.62
N ALA A 2 58.89 32.68 23.83
CA ALA A 2 57.46 32.81 24.13
C ALA A 2 56.91 34.25 24.19
N ARG A 3 56.15 34.65 23.14
CA ARG A 3 54.78 35.14 23.31
C ARG A 3 53.99 35.10 21.99
N THR A 4 52.77 34.60 22.12
CA THR A 4 51.72 34.32 21.14
C THR A 4 51.37 35.47 20.19
N LYS A 5 51.31 35.21 18.89
CA LYS A 5 50.57 36.08 17.96
C LYS A 5 49.08 35.77 18.06
N GLN A 6 48.36 36.57 18.83
CA GLN A 6 46.93 36.75 18.62
C GLN A 6 46.76 37.80 17.53
N THR A 7 46.17 37.44 16.39
CA THR A 7 45.57 38.43 15.49
C THR A 7 44.05 38.28 15.60
N SER A 8 43.41 39.38 15.97
CA SER A 8 41.99 39.50 16.24
C SER A 8 41.14 39.21 14.99
N SER A 9 40.21 38.24 15.10
CA SER A 9 39.09 38.17 14.15
C SER A 9 38.05 39.22 14.56
N ARG A 10 37.95 40.29 13.76
CA ARG A 10 36.99 41.39 13.93
C ARG A 10 35.55 40.85 13.93
N SER A 11 34.84 41.00 15.05
CA SER A 11 33.40 40.72 15.12
C SER A 11 32.61 41.94 14.66
N THR A 12 32.08 41.93 13.45
CA THR A 12 31.11 42.96 13.03
C THR A 12 29.72 42.53 13.47
N ARG A 13 29.28 43.01 14.64
CA ARG A 13 27.85 43.13 14.94
C ARG A 13 27.39 44.46 14.38
N ASP A 14 26.79 44.44 13.20
CA ASP A 14 25.95 45.55 12.72
C ASP A 14 24.56 45.00 12.45
N THR A 15 23.66 45.26 13.39
CA THR A 15 22.22 45.04 13.28
C THR A 15 21.59 46.27 12.64
N THR A 16 21.30 46.19 11.34
CA THR A 16 20.41 47.13 10.63
C THR A 16 19.18 46.35 10.13
N PRO A 17 17.95 46.91 10.22
CA PRO A 17 16.75 46.20 9.83
C PRO A 17 16.70 46.07 8.30
N LYS A 18 16.91 44.84 7.81
CA LYS A 18 16.87 44.55 6.37
C LYS A 18 15.42 44.48 5.89
N LYS A 19 15.14 45.24 4.83
CA LYS A 19 13.94 45.15 3.97
C LYS A 19 13.66 43.67 3.66
N GLN A 20 12.43 43.21 3.90
CA GLN A 20 12.05 41.80 3.77
C GLN A 20 12.00 41.41 2.28
N LEU A 21 13.17 41.04 1.75
CA LEU A 21 13.30 40.43 0.43
C LEU A 21 12.93 38.96 0.58
N THR A 22 11.95 38.53 -0.20
CA THR A 22 11.47 37.15 -0.27
C THR A 22 12.67 36.21 -0.43
N ILE A 23 12.88 35.33 0.54
CA ILE A 23 13.94 34.34 0.49
C ILE A 23 13.52 33.30 -0.56
N LYS A 24 13.93 33.50 -1.82
CA LYS A 24 14.04 32.38 -2.76
C LYS A 24 15.12 31.46 -2.20
N VAL A 25 14.70 30.30 -1.67
CA VAL A 25 15.63 29.23 -1.28
C VAL A 25 16.32 28.75 -2.54
N ALA A 26 17.53 29.24 -2.78
CA ALA A 26 18.40 28.71 -3.81
C ALA A 26 18.82 27.30 -3.39
N HIS A 27 18.16 26.27 -3.91
CA HIS A 27 18.73 24.92 -3.86
C HIS A 27 20.04 24.92 -4.66
N LYS A 28 21.06 24.25 -4.12
CA LYS A 28 22.36 24.07 -4.79
C LYS A 28 22.16 23.30 -6.10
N SER A 29 21.97 24.01 -7.20
CA SER A 29 22.23 23.51 -8.55
C SER A 29 22.68 24.68 -9.41
N SER A 30 23.95 24.64 -9.84
CA SER A 30 24.62 25.64 -10.67
C SER A 30 25.92 25.03 -11.21
N PRO A 31 26.48 25.43 -12.37
CA PRO A 31 25.91 25.94 -13.62
C PRO A 31 26.51 25.18 -14.86
N THR A 32 26.33 25.76 -16.04
CA THR A 32 26.65 25.31 -17.41
C THR A 32 28.09 24.84 -17.73
N THR A 33 28.18 24.03 -18.80
CA THR A 33 29.30 23.76 -19.76
C THR A 33 30.54 22.95 -19.40
N LYS A 34 30.71 22.39 -18.20
CA LYS A 34 31.66 21.27 -18.00
C LYS A 34 31.06 20.16 -17.14
N GLY A 35 30.73 19.05 -17.81
CA GLY A 35 30.44 17.73 -17.23
C GLY A 35 29.50 17.73 -16.04
N VAL A 36 28.21 17.46 -16.28
CA VAL A 36 27.26 17.15 -15.20
C VAL A 36 27.86 16.05 -14.32
N LYS A 37 28.04 16.31 -13.02
CA LYS A 37 28.52 15.29 -12.08
C LYS A 37 27.53 14.13 -12.10
N ASN A 38 27.97 12.97 -12.59
CA ASN A 38 27.10 11.81 -12.74
C ASN A 38 26.44 11.47 -11.39
N PRO A 39 25.11 11.32 -11.36
CA PRO A 39 24.41 10.86 -10.17
C PRO A 39 24.99 9.52 -9.71
N HIS A 40 25.18 9.35 -8.40
CA HIS A 40 25.62 8.08 -7.85
C HIS A 40 24.58 6.99 -8.12
N ARG A 41 24.95 5.98 -8.89
CA ARG A 41 24.12 4.80 -9.15
C ARG A 41 24.67 3.62 -8.36
N TYR A 42 23.77 2.95 -7.64
CA TYR A 42 24.14 1.71 -6.93
C TYR A 42 24.48 0.60 -7.93
N MET A 43 25.46 -0.23 -7.58
CA MET A 43 25.78 -1.42 -8.35
C MET A 43 24.59 -2.39 -8.36
N PRO A 44 24.42 -3.18 -9.43
CA PRO A 44 23.39 -4.21 -9.47
C PRO A 44 23.51 -5.14 -8.25
N GLY A 45 22.36 -5.58 -7.72
CA GLY A 45 22.30 -6.42 -6.52
C GLY A 45 22.29 -5.66 -5.18
N ILE A 46 22.93 -4.48 -5.07
CA ILE A 46 22.95 -3.70 -3.81
C ILE A 46 21.55 -3.29 -3.37
N VAL A 47 20.71 -2.83 -4.31
CA VAL A 47 19.32 -2.41 -4.02
C VAL A 47 18.47 -3.61 -3.63
N ALA A 48 18.62 -4.74 -4.34
CA ALA A 48 17.88 -5.97 -4.06
C ALA A 48 18.18 -6.50 -2.64
N LEU A 49 19.46 -6.57 -2.25
CA LEU A 49 19.85 -7.00 -0.90
C LEU A 49 19.30 -6.06 0.18
N ARG A 50 19.25 -4.74 -0.09
CA ARG A 50 18.65 -3.76 0.81
C ARG A 50 17.14 -3.97 0.96
N GLU A 51 16.44 -4.27 -0.13
CA GLU A 51 15.00 -4.55 -0.13
C GLU A 51 14.67 -5.86 0.59
N ILE A 52 15.45 -6.94 0.37
CA ILE A 52 15.28 -8.22 1.08
C ILE A 52 15.39 -8.01 2.60
N ARG A 53 16.45 -7.34 3.05
CA ARG A 53 16.63 -7.03 4.48
C ARG A 53 15.48 -6.16 5.02
N ARG A 54 14.97 -5.21 4.22
CA ARG A 54 13.83 -4.37 4.60
C ARG A 54 12.54 -5.17 4.78
N TYR A 55 12.24 -6.12 3.89
CA TYR A 55 11.02 -6.93 3.95
C TYR A 55 11.10 -8.06 4.98
N GLN A 56 12.29 -8.59 5.28
CA GLN A 56 12.47 -9.56 6.36
C GLN A 56 12.33 -8.91 7.75
N ASN A 57 12.77 -7.67 7.89
CA ASN A 57 12.67 -6.92 9.15
C ASN A 57 11.29 -6.25 9.37
N ASN A 58 10.35 -6.37 8.43
CA ASN A 58 9.05 -5.71 8.51
C ASN A 58 7.93 -6.57 7.90
N THR A 59 6.82 -6.75 8.61
CA THR A 59 5.72 -7.66 8.22
C THR A 59 4.56 -6.97 7.50
N ARG A 60 4.80 -5.82 6.84
CA ARG A 60 3.75 -5.14 6.06
C ARG A 60 3.39 -5.96 4.82
N LEU A 61 2.11 -5.96 4.47
CA LEU A 61 1.61 -6.58 3.24
C LEU A 61 2.34 -6.01 2.02
N LEU A 62 2.80 -6.91 1.15
CA LEU A 62 3.46 -6.55 -0.11
C LEU A 62 2.47 -6.10 -1.18
N ILE A 63 1.25 -6.65 -1.13
CA ILE A 63 0.15 -6.31 -2.03
C ILE A 63 -0.64 -5.14 -1.43
N ARG A 64 -1.08 -4.21 -2.29
CA ARG A 64 -1.91 -3.07 -1.89
C ARG A 64 -3.27 -3.57 -1.37
N LYS A 65 -3.68 -3.07 -0.20
CA LYS A 65 -4.92 -3.47 0.47
C LYS A 65 -6.18 -3.20 -0.36
N LEU A 66 -6.32 -1.99 -0.90
CA LEU A 66 -7.55 -1.56 -1.59
C LEU A 66 -7.90 -2.38 -2.84
N PRO A 67 -7.00 -2.62 -3.81
CA PRO A 67 -7.34 -3.45 -4.96
C PRO A 67 -7.60 -4.90 -4.57
N PHE A 68 -6.87 -5.44 -3.59
CA PHE A 68 -7.11 -6.79 -3.09
C PHE A 68 -8.49 -6.92 -2.41
N GLN A 69 -8.88 -5.92 -1.62
CA GLN A 69 -10.21 -5.84 -1.01
C GLN A 69 -11.33 -5.80 -2.07
N ARG A 70 -11.14 -5.05 -3.17
CA ARG A 70 -12.11 -5.00 -4.28
C ARG A 70 -12.27 -6.36 -4.94
N LEU A 71 -11.16 -7.05 -5.20
CA LEU A 71 -11.18 -8.40 -5.79
C LEU A 71 -11.95 -9.40 -4.92
N VAL A 72 -11.69 -9.39 -3.61
CA VAL A 72 -12.40 -10.29 -2.68
C VAL A 72 -13.90 -9.98 -2.65
N ARG A 73 -14.26 -8.69 -2.68
CA ARG A 73 -15.67 -8.27 -2.73
C ARG A 73 -16.35 -8.74 -4.01
N GLU A 74 -15.72 -8.53 -5.16
CA GLU A 74 -16.24 -8.93 -6.47
C GLU A 74 -16.47 -10.45 -6.55
N ALA A 75 -15.51 -11.25 -6.09
CA ALA A 75 -15.65 -12.71 -6.05
C ALA A 75 -16.81 -13.16 -5.14
N ALA A 76 -16.97 -12.53 -3.97
CA ALA A 76 -18.05 -12.83 -3.05
C ALA A 76 -19.43 -12.41 -3.61
N GLU A 77 -19.51 -11.24 -4.26
CA GLU A 77 -20.74 -10.75 -4.88
C GLU A 77 -21.17 -11.64 -6.04
N ALA A 78 -20.24 -12.05 -6.91
CA ALA A 78 -20.53 -12.96 -8.01
C ALA A 78 -21.16 -14.28 -7.52
N TYR A 79 -20.57 -14.88 -6.47
CA TYR A 79 -21.12 -16.10 -5.86
C TYR A 79 -22.52 -15.89 -5.28
N LEU A 80 -22.75 -14.77 -4.57
CA LEU A 80 -24.05 -14.49 -3.96
C LEU A 80 -25.14 -14.24 -5.01
N VAL A 81 -24.82 -13.52 -6.09
CA VAL A 81 -25.78 -13.28 -7.18
C VAL A 81 -26.23 -14.59 -7.80
N GLU A 82 -25.28 -15.46 -8.15
CA GLU A 82 -25.58 -16.78 -8.73
C GLU A 82 -26.41 -17.66 -7.77
N LEU A 83 -26.07 -17.65 -6.47
CA LEU A 83 -26.84 -18.37 -5.47
C LEU A 83 -28.27 -17.82 -5.37
N PHE A 84 -28.45 -16.50 -5.39
CA PHE A 84 -29.78 -15.90 -5.33
C PHE A 84 -30.63 -16.23 -6.56
N GLU A 85 -30.04 -16.33 -7.75
CA GLU A 85 -30.73 -16.79 -8.96
C GLU A 85 -31.30 -18.20 -8.77
N ASP A 86 -30.50 -19.14 -8.24
CA ASP A 86 -30.98 -20.50 -7.92
C ASP A 86 -32.04 -20.52 -6.82
N THR A 87 -31.90 -19.68 -5.79
CA THR A 87 -32.92 -19.59 -4.74
C THR A 87 -34.25 -19.09 -5.31
N ASN A 88 -34.20 -18.15 -6.26
CA ASN A 88 -35.38 -17.61 -6.92
C ASN A 88 -36.11 -18.67 -7.75
N MET A 89 -35.36 -19.56 -8.41
CA MET A 89 -35.93 -20.72 -9.11
C MET A 89 -36.64 -21.68 -8.14
N CYS A 90 -36.06 -21.95 -6.98
CA CYS A 90 -36.68 -22.79 -5.93
C CYS A 90 -37.96 -22.16 -5.36
N VAL A 91 -37.97 -20.83 -5.21
CA VAL A 91 -39.13 -20.06 -4.73
C VAL A 91 -40.27 -20.13 -5.74
N ASN A 92 -39.98 -19.86 -7.02
CA ASN A 92 -40.95 -19.92 -8.12
C ASN A 92 -41.55 -21.31 -8.31
N HIS A 93 -40.76 -22.38 -8.10
CA HIS A 93 -41.27 -23.76 -8.14
C HIS A 93 -42.43 -23.99 -7.17
N THR A 94 -42.42 -23.31 -6.03
CA THR A 94 -43.49 -23.39 -5.01
C THR A 94 -44.57 -22.30 -5.13
N LYS A 95 -44.58 -21.54 -6.24
CA LYS A 95 -45.51 -20.43 -6.49
C LYS A 95 -45.45 -19.31 -5.45
N ARG A 96 -44.30 -19.13 -4.81
CA ARG A 96 -44.01 -17.99 -3.92
C ARG A 96 -43.15 -16.97 -4.67
N VAL A 97 -43.12 -15.73 -4.18
CA VAL A 97 -42.22 -14.66 -4.69
C VAL A 97 -41.21 -14.21 -3.62
N THR A 98 -41.47 -14.54 -2.34
CA THR A 98 -40.59 -14.20 -1.21
C THR A 98 -39.59 -15.32 -0.94
N ILE A 99 -38.30 -14.99 -0.98
CA ILE A 99 -37.20 -15.91 -0.64
C ILE A 99 -37.21 -16.22 0.86
N MET A 100 -37.07 -17.50 1.20
CA MET A 100 -36.96 -17.97 2.59
C MET A 100 -35.65 -18.75 2.80
N PRO A 101 -35.15 -18.86 4.04
CA PRO A 101 -33.91 -19.61 4.33
C PRO A 101 -33.92 -21.06 3.84
N LYS A 102 -35.09 -21.72 3.84
CA LYS A 102 -35.27 -23.08 3.31
C LYS A 102 -35.00 -23.20 1.80
N ASP A 103 -35.28 -22.15 1.03
CA ASP A 103 -35.09 -22.13 -0.42
C ASP A 103 -33.59 -22.03 -0.75
N MET A 104 -32.87 -21.22 0.03
CA MET A 104 -31.41 -21.13 -0.04
C MET A 104 -30.74 -22.43 0.40
N GLN A 105 -31.21 -23.07 1.47
CA GLN A 105 -30.70 -24.38 1.87
C GLN A 105 -30.93 -25.45 0.80
N LEU A 106 -32.09 -25.44 0.15
CA LEU A 106 -32.39 -26.35 -0.96
C LEU A 106 -31.46 -26.10 -2.16
N ALA A 107 -31.31 -24.84 -2.59
CA ALA A 107 -30.41 -24.46 -3.68
C ALA A 107 -28.97 -24.93 -3.42
N ARG A 108 -28.44 -24.68 -2.22
CA ARG A 108 -27.09 -25.14 -1.82
C ARG A 108 -26.97 -26.66 -1.76
N ARG A 109 -28.02 -27.34 -1.32
CA ARG A 109 -28.07 -28.81 -1.29
C ARG A 109 -28.05 -29.40 -2.70
N ILE A 110 -28.77 -28.80 -3.65
CA ILE A 110 -28.80 -29.22 -5.06
C ILE A 110 -27.45 -28.93 -5.75
N ARG A 111 -26.84 -27.76 -5.48
CA ARG A 111 -25.47 -27.42 -5.93
C ARG A 111 -24.40 -28.40 -5.43
N GLY A 112 -24.72 -29.25 -4.46
CA GLY A 112 -23.75 -30.18 -3.86
C GLY A 112 -22.75 -29.50 -2.95
N GLU A 113 -23.04 -28.27 -2.48
CA GLU A 113 -22.23 -27.55 -1.50
C GLU A 113 -22.37 -28.19 -0.11
N ARG A 114 -21.77 -29.37 0.05
CA ARG A 114 -21.52 -29.95 1.36
C ARG A 114 -20.42 -29.13 1.99
N PHE A 115 -20.79 -28.19 2.87
CA PHE A 115 -19.82 -27.60 3.79
C PHE A 115 -18.96 -28.71 4.39
N TRP A 116 -17.67 -28.44 4.54
CA TRP A 116 -16.59 -29.27 5.08
C TRP A 116 -16.86 -29.97 6.43
N ASN A 117 -18.08 -29.93 6.97
CA ASN A 117 -18.50 -30.68 8.14
C ASN A 117 -18.32 -32.20 7.99
N ALA A 118 -18.28 -32.74 6.77
CA ALA A 118 -17.95 -34.16 6.57
C ALA A 118 -16.46 -34.48 6.84
N LEU A 119 -15.56 -33.51 6.70
CA LEU A 119 -14.12 -33.68 6.99
C LEU A 119 -13.76 -33.32 8.43
N LEU A 120 -14.52 -32.42 9.07
CA LEU A 120 -14.29 -32.01 10.45
C LEU A 120 -14.89 -32.96 11.49
N VAL A 121 -15.83 -33.84 11.11
CA VAL A 121 -16.41 -34.88 11.98
C VAL A 121 -15.74 -36.25 11.79
N ALA A 122 -14.86 -36.38 10.79
CA ALA A 122 -14.16 -37.63 10.47
C ALA A 122 -12.68 -37.65 10.90
N ALA A 123 -12.24 -36.70 11.72
CA ALA A 123 -10.91 -36.62 12.33
C ALA A 123 -11.00 -36.60 13.86
#